data_AF-A0A2X3GUW1-F1
#
_entry.id   AF-A0A2X3GUW1-F1
#
_cell.length_a   1.000
_cell.length_b   1.000
_cell.length_c   1.000
_cell.angle_alpha   90.00
_cell.angle_beta   90.00
_cell.angle_gamma   90.00
#
_symmetry.space_group_name_H-M   'P 1'
#
loop_
_entity.id
_entity.type
_entity.pdbx_description
1 polymer ?
#
loop_
_entity_poly.entity_id
_entity_poly.type
_entity_poly.pdbx_seq_one_letter_code
_entity_poly.pdbx_strand_id
1 'polypeptide(L)'
;MQKALTEANGDIELAIENMRKSGAIKAAKKAGNVAADGVIKTKIEGNYGYILEVNCQTDFVAKDGGFQAFADKVLDAAVAGKSPTLKF
;
A
#
# COMPACT_ATOMS: atom_id res chain seq x y z
N MET A 1 -16.46 1.46 -10.35
CA MET A 1 -16.75 0.37 -11.29
C MET A 1 -17.59 0.82 -12.48
N GLN A 2 -18.75 1.46 -12.29
CA GLN A 2 -19.64 1.88 -13.39
C GLN A 2 -18.91 2.61 -14.53
N LYS A 3 -18.13 3.66 -14.24
CA LYS A 3 -17.40 4.42 -15.26
C LYS A 3 -16.41 3.58 -16.08
N ALA A 4 -15.65 2.69 -15.42
CA ALA A 4 -14.67 1.84 -16.10
C ALA A 4 -15.33 0.77 -16.97
N LEU A 5 -16.49 0.26 -16.56
CA LEU A 5 -17.27 -0.72 -17.33
C LEU A 5 -17.96 -0.07 -18.54
N THR A 6 -18.44 1.18 -18.40
CA THR A 6 -18.96 1.97 -19.52
C THR A 6 -17.85 2.27 -20.55
N GLU A 7 -16.66 2.65 -20.10
CA GLU A 7 -15.49 2.90 -20.98
C GLU A 7 -14.97 1.62 -21.64
N ALA A 8 -15.20 0.45 -21.03
CA ALA A 8 -14.87 -0.86 -21.58
C ALA A 8 -16.03 -1.52 -22.35
N ASN A 9 -17.13 -0.81 -22.62
CA ASN A 9 -18.31 -1.33 -23.32
C ASN A 9 -18.89 -2.64 -22.73
N GLY A 10 -18.85 -2.79 -21.40
CA GLY A 10 -19.34 -4.01 -20.73
C GLY A 10 -18.33 -5.15 -20.64
N ASP A 11 -17.13 -5.01 -21.19
CA ASP A 11 -16.05 -5.97 -21.02
C ASP A 11 -15.42 -5.83 -19.62
N ILE A 12 -15.65 -6.84 -18.79
CA ILE A 12 -15.20 -6.86 -17.39
C ILE A 12 -13.68 -6.99 -17.30
N GLU A 13 -13.05 -7.81 -18.13
CA GLU A 13 -11.60 -8.03 -18.12
C GLU A 13 -10.86 -6.76 -18.55
N LEU A 14 -11.35 -6.11 -19.62
CA LEU A 14 -10.83 -4.84 -20.08
C LEU A 14 -11.03 -3.73 -19.03
N ALA A 15 -12.18 -3.71 -18.35
CA ALA A 15 -12.44 -2.76 -17.27
C ALA A 15 -11.47 -2.94 -16.09
N ILE A 16 -11.16 -4.18 -15.70
CA ILE A 16 -10.20 -4.49 -14.64
C ILE A 16 -8.81 -3.99 -15.02
N GLU A 17 -8.33 -4.29 -16.23
CA GLU A 17 -7.01 -3.85 -16.66
C GLU A 17 -6.91 -2.32 -16.77
N ASN A 18 -7.96 -1.65 -17.27
CA ASN A 18 -8.04 -0.19 -17.31
C ASN A 18 -8.04 0.42 -15.89
N MET A 19 -8.75 -0.19 -14.94
CA MET A 19 -8.73 0.24 -13.54
C MET A 19 -7.34 0.09 -12.91
N ARG A 20 -6.64 -1.01 -13.20
CA ARG A 20 -5.28 -1.25 -12.71
C ARG A 20 -4.30 -0.20 -13.23
N LYS A 21 -4.31 0.07 -14.54
CA LYS A 21 -3.46 1.10 -15.17
C LYS A 21 -3.76 2.49 -14.63
N SER A 22 -5.05 2.86 -14.55
CA SER A 22 -5.44 4.18 -14.03
C SER A 22 -5.19 4.34 -12.53
N GLY A 23 -5.19 3.25 -11.76
CA GLY A 23 -4.82 3.22 -10.34
C GLY A 23 -3.40 3.72 -10.10
N ALA A 24 -2.43 3.24 -10.89
CA ALA A 24 -1.04 3.68 -10.80
C ALA A 24 -0.88 5.20 -11.07
N ILE A 25 -1.60 5.73 -12.06
CA ILE A 25 -1.59 7.17 -12.38
C ILE A 25 -2.18 7.99 -11.21
N LYS A 26 -3.27 7.51 -10.60
CA LYS A 26 -3.87 8.17 -9.43
C LYS A 26 -2.93 8.14 -8.23
N ALA A 27 -2.22 7.03 -8.00
CA ALA A 27 -1.22 6.93 -6.94
C ALA A 27 -0.07 7.92 -7.19
N ALA A 28 0.46 7.98 -8.42
CA ALA A 28 1.52 8.93 -8.78
C ALA A 28 1.10 10.39 -8.55
N LYS A 29 -0.15 10.75 -8.87
CA LYS A 29 -0.69 12.09 -8.59
C LYS A 29 -0.80 12.38 -7.09
N LYS A 30 -1.10 11.37 -6.28
CA LYS A 30 -1.20 11.48 -4.81
C LYS A 30 0.16 11.48 -4.11
N ALA A 31 1.21 10.95 -4.74
CA ALA A 31 2.55 10.90 -4.16
C ALA A 31 3.15 12.30 -3.89
N GLY A 32 2.64 13.35 -4.55
CA GLY A 32 3.00 14.74 -4.24
C GLY A 32 2.35 15.30 -2.97
N ASN A 33 1.39 14.59 -2.37
CA ASN A 33 0.78 15.01 -1.12
C ASN A 33 1.70 14.69 0.06
N VAL A 34 1.70 15.55 1.07
CA VAL A 34 2.41 15.27 2.33
C VAL A 34 1.71 14.14 3.07
N ALA A 35 2.45 13.05 3.34
CA ALA A 35 2.03 11.93 4.17
C ALA A 35 2.81 11.98 5.50
N ALA A 36 2.29 12.75 6.46
CA ALA A 36 2.97 12.99 7.75
C ALA A 36 2.46 12.10 8.90
N ASP A 37 1.38 11.34 8.68
CA ASP A 37 0.90 10.31 9.60
C ASP A 37 1.39 8.93 9.14
N GLY A 38 1.08 7.87 9.89
CA GLY A 38 1.43 6.52 9.49
C GLY A 38 1.48 5.54 10.64
N VAL A 39 2.15 4.42 10.38
CA VAL A 39 2.43 3.38 11.37
C VAL A 39 3.90 3.00 11.33
N ILE A 40 4.44 2.74 12.51
CA ILE A 40 5.72 2.04 12.68
C ILE A 40 5.39 0.61 13.09
N LYS A 41 5.95 -0.36 12.38
CA LYS A 41 5.88 -1.78 12.70
C LYS A 41 7.27 -2.32 12.98
N THR A 42 7.37 -3.21 13.95
CA THR A 42 8.64 -3.82 14.33
C THR A 42 8.47 -5.33 14.48
N LYS A 43 9.53 -6.08 14.15
CA LYS A 43 9.58 -7.54 14.33
C LYS A 43 11.00 -7.97 14.62
N ILE A 44 11.16 -9.00 15.44
CA ILE A 44 12.45 -9.59 15.77
C ILE A 44 12.39 -11.06 15.36
N GLU A 45 13.41 -11.51 14.64
CA GLU A 45 13.60 -12.91 14.27
C GLU A 45 15.01 -13.37 14.70
N GLY A 46 15.06 -14.15 15.78
CA GLY A 46 16.32 -14.51 16.43
C GLY A 46 17.08 -13.27 16.88
N ASN A 47 18.23 -13.00 16.26
CA ASN A 47 19.10 -11.87 16.56
C ASN A 47 18.94 -10.70 15.57
N TYR A 48 18.00 -10.78 14.63
CA TYR A 48 17.75 -9.74 13.63
C TYR A 48 16.49 -8.95 13.98
N GLY A 49 16.63 -7.63 14.08
CA GLY A 49 15.53 -6.70 14.26
C GLY A 49 15.14 -6.02 12.96
N TYR A 50 13.83 -5.85 12.76
CA TYR A 50 13.24 -5.23 11.59
C TYR A 50 12.36 -4.07 12.03
N ILE A 51 12.51 -2.94 11.34
CA ILE A 51 11.66 -1.76 11.51
C ILE A 51 11.11 -1.35 10.14
N LEU A 52 9.81 -1.10 10.11
CA LEU A 52 9.07 -0.67 8.94
C LEU A 52 8.30 0.61 9.30
N GLU A 53 8.53 1.67 8.54
CA GLU A 53 7.71 2.87 8.55
C GLU A 53 6.82 2.87 7.29
N VAL A 54 5.51 3.00 7.46
CA VAL A 54 4.56 3.19 6.36
C VAL A 54 3.76 4.46 6.63
N ASN A 55 3.97 5.48 5.81
CA ASN A 55 3.32 6.77 5.96
C ASN A 55 1.96 6.84 5.23
N CYS A 56 1.06 7.66 5.75
CA CYS A 56 -0.22 8.00 5.15
C CYS A 56 -0.58 9.46 5.44
N GLN A 57 -1.64 9.96 4.79
CA GLN A 57 -2.02 11.36 4.89
C GLN A 57 -2.77 11.71 6.19
N THR A 58 -3.42 10.74 6.83
CA THR A 58 -4.23 10.97 8.03
C THR A 58 -4.14 9.79 9.00
N ASP A 59 -4.36 10.06 10.28
CA ASP A 59 -4.40 9.06 11.35
C ASP A 59 -5.55 8.04 11.19
N PHE A 60 -6.68 8.43 10.59
CA PHE A 60 -7.79 7.51 10.31
C PHE A 60 -7.37 6.40 9.34
N VAL A 61 -6.57 6.73 8.33
CA VAL A 61 -6.02 5.72 7.39
C VAL A 61 -5.00 4.86 8.11
N ALA A 62 -4.16 5.43 8.98
CA ALA A 62 -3.22 4.65 9.77
C ALA A 62 -3.90 3.57 10.63
N LYS A 63 -5.10 3.85 11.14
CA LYS A 63 -5.90 2.94 11.99
C LYS A 63 -6.80 1.99 11.19
N ASP A 64 -6.94 2.19 9.88
CA ASP A 64 -7.78 1.34 9.03
C ASP A 64 -7.23 -0.10 8.96
N GLY A 65 -8.14 -1.08 9.04
CA GLY A 65 -7.77 -2.50 9.05
C GLY A 65 -7.08 -2.96 7.76
N GLY A 66 -7.42 -2.37 6.62
CA GLY A 66 -6.76 -2.66 5.35
C GLY A 66 -5.34 -2.12 5.30
N PHE A 67 -5.12 -0.90 5.81
CA PHE A 67 -3.79 -0.31 5.91
C PHE A 67 -2.87 -1.08 6.88
N GLN A 68 -3.41 -1.48 8.04
CA GLN A 68 -2.72 -2.33 9.01
C GLN A 68 -2.29 -3.66 8.38
N ALA A 69 -3.23 -4.35 7.73
CA ALA A 69 -2.95 -5.62 7.06
C ALA A 69 -1.93 -5.48 5.91
N PHE A 70 -1.93 -4.35 5.21
CA PHE A 70 -0.91 -4.05 4.21
C PHE A 70 0.48 -3.90 4.84
N ALA A 71 0.61 -3.07 5.89
CA ALA A 71 1.88 -2.86 6.58
C ALA A 71 2.43 -4.17 7.17
N ASP A 72 1.57 -5.01 7.74
CA ASP A 72 1.96 -6.32 8.29
C ASP A 72 2.50 -7.26 7.18
N LYS A 73 1.83 -7.32 6.03
CA LYS A 73 2.31 -8.12 4.88
C LYS A 73 3.67 -7.65 4.37
N VAL A 74 3.89 -6.34 4.33
CA VAL A 74 5.17 -5.76 3.91
C VAL A 74 6.27 -6.12 4.90
N LEU A 75 6.00 -6.03 6.21
CA LEU A 75 6.96 -6.42 7.24
C LEU A 75 7.31 -7.91 7.16
N ASP A 76 6.32 -8.79 6.99
CA ASP A 76 6.55 -10.21 6.85
C ASP A 76 7.40 -10.55 5.62
N ALA A 77 7.14 -9.87 4.49
CA ALA A 77 7.97 -9.99 3.29
C ALA A 77 9.41 -9.48 3.52
N ALA A 78 9.57 -8.40 4.28
CA ALA A 78 10.88 -7.85 4.64
C ALA A 78 11.70 -8.82 5.50
N VAL A 79 11.05 -9.48 6.46
CA VAL A 79 11.66 -10.51 7.32
C VAL A 79 12.09 -11.70 6.47
N ALA A 80 11.21 -12.23 5.62
CA ALA A 80 11.54 -13.33 4.72
C ALA A 80 12.70 -13.00 3.77
N GLY A 81 12.75 -11.75 3.30
CA GLY A 81 13.83 -11.22 2.46
C GLY A 81 15.07 -10.74 3.22
N LYS A 82 15.10 -10.84 4.56
CA LYS A 82 16.17 -10.33 5.44
C LYS A 82 16.56 -8.88 5.18
N SER A 83 15.57 -8.02 4.91
CA SER A 83 15.75 -6.58 4.67
C SER A 83 15.45 -5.81 5.96
N PRO A 84 16.47 -5.34 6.72
CA PRO A 84 16.32 -4.91 8.12
C PRO A 84 15.62 -3.56 8.31
N THR A 85 15.56 -2.72 7.28
CA THR A 85 14.94 -1.39 7.36
C THR A 85 14.25 -1.05 6.07
N LEU A 86 12.97 -0.71 6.15
CA LEU A 86 12.16 -0.27 5.03
C LEU A 86 11.32 0.95 5.42
N LYS A 87 11.22 1.90 4.50
CA LYS A 87 10.41 3.12 4.64
C LYS A 87 9.57 3.30 3.38
N PHE A 88 8.27 3.50 3.55
CA PHE A 88 7.28 3.67 2.48
C PHE A 88 6.40 4.89 2.72
#